data_AF-A0A1Q8QTD5-F1
#
_entry.id   AF-A0A1Q8QTD5-F1
#
_cell.length_a   1.000
_cell.length_b   1.000
_cell.length_c   1.000
_cell.angle_alpha   90.00
_cell.angle_beta   90.00
_cell.angle_gamma   90.00
#
_symmetry.space_group_name_H-M   'P 1'
#
loop_
_entity.id
_entity.type
_entity.pdbx_description
1 polymer ?
#
loop_
_entity_poly.entity_id
_entity_poly.type
_entity_poly.pdbx_seq_one_letter_code
_entity_poly.pdbx_strand_id
1 'polypeptide(L)' 'MSKNQAANEVKYKVAIKLLDIMLRNGLISPAEYKKIDELNRQTFTPELSKVYA' A
#
# COMPACT_ATOMS: atom_id res chain seq x y z
N MET A 1 -16.43 9.93 -4.65
CA MET A 1 -15.82 8.76 -4.00
C MET A 1 -16.88 8.08 -3.14
N SER A 2 -17.13 6.79 -3.33
CA SER A 2 -18.04 5.99 -2.51
C SER A 2 -17.41 5.69 -1.13
N LYS A 3 -18.22 5.26 -0.16
CA LYS A 3 -17.71 4.83 1.15
C LYS A 3 -16.69 3.70 1.04
N ASN A 4 -16.90 2.76 0.12
CA ASN A 4 -15.98 1.64 -0.12
C ASN A 4 -14.66 2.12 -0.73
N GLN A 5 -14.71 3.04 -1.69
CA GLN A 5 -13.51 3.65 -2.27
C GLN A 5 -12.70 4.40 -1.19
N ALA A 6 -13.36 5.21 -0.35
CA ALA A 6 -12.69 5.90 0.74
C ALA A 6 -12.06 4.94 1.76
N ALA A 7 -12.76 3.86 2.12
CA ALA A 7 -12.24 2.84 3.04
C ALA A 7 -11.02 2.12 2.46
N ASN A 8 -11.03 1.82 1.17
CA ASN A 8 -9.91 1.21 0.48
C ASN A 8 -8.69 2.13 0.43
N GLU A 9 -8.90 3.44 0.25
CA GLU A 9 -7.82 4.43 0.28
C GLU A 9 -7.13 4.48 1.65
N VAL A 10 -7.92 4.47 2.72
CA VAL A 10 -7.41 4.43 4.10
C VAL A 10 -6.64 3.13 4.36
N LYS A 11 -7.21 1.98 3.97
CA LYS A 11 -6.56 0.67 4.15
C LYS A 11 -5.23 0.60 3.41
N TYR A 12 -5.17 1.07 2.16
CA TYR A 12 -3.95 1.13 1.39
C TYR A 12 -2.88 2.00 2.08
N LYS A 13 -3.25 3.20 2.56
CA LYS A 13 -2.31 4.07 3.27
C LYS A 13 -1.79 3.47 4.59
N VAL A 14 -2.63 2.72 5.31
CA VAL A 14 -2.20 1.98 6.49
C VAL A 14 -1.22 0.86 6.10
N ALA A 15 -1.51 0.11 5.04
CA ALA A 15 -0.64 -0.95 4.55
C ALA A 15 0.75 -0.43 4.14
N ILE A 16 0.82 0.70 3.44
CA ILE A 16 2.09 1.35 3.09
C ILE A 16 2.89 1.75 4.34
N LYS A 17 2.24 2.37 5.34
CA LYS A 17 2.93 2.74 6.58
C LYS A 17 3.53 1.53 7.30
N LEU A 18 2.82 0.40 7.32
CA LEU A 18 3.34 -0.84 7.88
C LEU A 18 4.51 -1.38 7.06
N LEU A 19 4.40 -1.35 5.73
CA LEU A 19 5.46 -1.78 4.83
C LEU A 19 6.74 -0.95 4.99
N ASP A 20 6.60 0.37 5.18
CA ASP A 20 7.73 1.27 5.47
C ASP A 20 8.39 0.96 6.82
N ILE A 21 7.62 0.55 7.82
CA ILE A 21 8.16 0.11 9.12
C ILE A 21 8.95 -1.20 8.93
N MET A 22 8.40 -2.15 8.18
CA MET A 22 9.05 -3.44 7.93
C MET A 22 10.38 -3.27 7.20
N LEU A 23 10.42 -2.42 6.16
CA LEU A 23 11.64 -2.15 5.41
C LEU A 23 12.69 -1.44 6.28
N ARG A 24 12.31 -0.40 7.03
CA ARG A 24 13.22 0.33 7.92
C ARG A 24 13.83 -0.55 9.00
N ASN A 25 13.09 -1.55 9.47
CA ASN A 25 13.55 -2.51 10.47
C ASN A 25 14.31 -3.71 9.87
N GLY A 26 14.53 -3.74 8.54
CA GLY A 26 15.24 -4.83 7.87
C GLY A 26 14.47 -6.15 7.84
N LEU A 27 13.15 -6.14 8.08
CA LEU A 27 12.31 -7.34 8.04
C LEU A 27 12.02 -7.82 6.61
N ILE A 28 12.13 -6.91 5.64
CA ILE A 28 11.95 -7.18 4.22
C ILE A 28 13.00 -6.43 3.41
N SER A 29 13.35 -6.99 2.26
CA SER A 29 14.18 -6.36 1.25
C SER A 29 13.40 -5.31 0.44
N PRO A 30 14.09 -4.40 -0.27
CA PRO A 30 13.44 -3.50 -1.23
C PRO A 30 12.67 -4.23 -2.34
N ALA A 31 13.13 -5.42 -2.74
CA ALA A 31 12.44 -6.24 -3.74
C ALA A 31 11.11 -6.79 -3.20
N GLU A 32 11.11 -7.28 -1.96
CA GLU A 32 9.89 -7.74 -1.27
C GLU A 32 8.93 -6.57 -1.02
N TYR A 33 9.45 -5.40 -0.63
CA TYR A 33 8.64 -4.17 -0.52
C TYR A 33 7.87 -3.91 -1.81
N LYS A 34 8.57 -3.85 -2.95
CA LYS A 34 7.94 -3.56 -4.25
C LYS A 34 6.84 -4.57 -4.58
N LYS A 35 7.12 -5.87 -4.37
CA LYS A 35 6.16 -6.94 -4.63
C LYS A 35 4.92 -6.85 -3.72
N ILE A 36 5.11 -6.50 -2.45
CA ILE A 36 3.99 -6.32 -1.52
C ILE A 36 3.18 -5.07 -1.84
N ASP A 37 3.80 -3.95 -2.24
CA ASP A 37 3.05 -2.75 -2.68
C ASP A 37 2.21 -3.05 -3.93
N GLU A 38 2.75 -3.77 -4.91
CA GLU A 38 2.00 -4.22 -6.09
C GLU A 38 0.75 -5.04 -5.70
N LEU A 39 0.89 -5.97 -4.74
CA LEU A 39 -0.23 -6.75 -4.21
C LEU A 39 -1.23 -5.90 -3.41
N ASN A 40 -0.76 -4.93 -2.64
CA ASN A 40 -1.62 -3.99 -1.90
C ASN A 40 -2.45 -3.14 -2.87
N ARG A 41 -1.87 -2.66 -3.98
CA ARG A 41 -2.59 -1.91 -5.01
C ARG A 41 -3.69 -2.75 -5.67
N GLN A 42 -3.43 -4.04 -5.92
CA GLN A 42 -4.43 -4.97 -6.44
C GLN A 42 -5.53 -5.29 -5.43
N THR A 43 -5.18 -5.42 -4.15
CA THR A 43 -6.11 -5.79 -3.07
C THR A 43 -7.05 -4.65 -2.70
N PHE A 44 -6.51 -3.45 -2.53
CA PHE A 44 -7.28 -2.29 -2.10
C PHE A 44 -7.84 -1.50 -3.28
N THR A 45 -7.34 -1.68 -4.50
CA THR A 45 -7.75 -0.90 -5.68
C THR A 45 -7.85 0.61 -5.37
N PRO A 46 -6.81 1.25 -4.82
CA PRO A 46 -6.91 2.64 -4.40
C PRO A 46 -7.05 3.54 -5.63
N GLU A 47 -8.04 4.43 -5.61
CA GLU A 47 -8.40 5.28 -6.75
C GLU A 47 -7.27 6.26 -7.08
N LEU A 48 -6.52 6.72 -6.07
CA LEU A 48 -5.40 7.64 -6.25
C LEU A 48 -4.06 6.93 -6.42
N SER A 49 -4.05 5.60 -6.60
CA SER A 49 -2.83 4.81 -6.84
C SER A 49 -1.95 5.39 -7.97
N LYS A 50 -2.58 5.97 -9.00
CA LYS A 50 -1.91 6.61 -10.14
C LYS A 50 -1.21 7.94 -9.79
N VAL A 51 -1.59 8.57 -8.68
CA VAL A 51 -1.06 9.87 -8.23
C VAL A 51 0.03 9.72 -7.16
N TYR A 52 0.15 8.53 -6.57
CA TYR A 52 1.20 8.21 -5.60
C TYR A 52 2.47 7.59 -6.22
N ALA A 53 2.56 7.59 -7.56
CA ALA A 53 3.69 7.04 -8.30
C ALA A 53 4.94 7.92 -8.19
#